data_AF-A0A531KP25-F1
#
_entry.id   AF-A0A531KP25-F1
#
_cell.length_a   1.000
_cell.length_b   1.000
_cell.length_c   1.000
_cell.angle_alpha   90.00
_cell.angle_beta   90.00
_cell.angle_gamma   90.00
#
_symmetry.space_group_name_H-M   'P 1'
#
loop_
_entity.id
_entity.type
_entity.pdbx_description
1 polymer ?
#
loop_
_entity_poly.entity_id
_entity_poly.type
_entity_poly.pdbx_seq_one_letter_code
_entity_poly.pdbx_strand_id
1 'polypeptide(L)'
;QVLRILIEISEQELDEALEVCDGIAAVLDRAGMHRAILLHGADATVWPFVKRAAERHWSTRVGLEDGRQLPDGTTASGNAALTAAAAAIFRAGR
;
A
#
# COMPACT_ATOMS: atom_id res chain seq x y z
N GLN A 1 -4.70 -5.48 20.27
CA GLN A 1 -5.02 -5.32 18.83
C GLN A 1 -5.15 -3.83 18.53
N VAL A 2 -4.74 -3.38 17.34
CA VAL A 2 -4.98 -2.00 16.86
C VAL A 2 -5.98 -2.09 15.73
N LEU A 3 -7.08 -1.32 15.81
CA LEU A 3 -8.05 -1.19 14.73
C LEU A 3 -7.51 -0.21 13.67
N ARG A 4 -7.56 -0.64 12.40
CA ARG A 4 -7.10 0.15 11.25
C ARG A 4 -8.21 0.21 10.20
N ILE A 5 -8.22 1.27 9.41
CA ILE A 5 -9.05 1.38 8.21
C ILE A 5 -8.24 0.81 7.04
N LEU A 6 -8.77 -0.21 6.36
CA LEU A 6 -8.22 -0.70 5.10
C LEU A 6 -8.74 0.20 3.98
N ILE A 7 -7.82 0.82 3.24
CA ILE A 7 -8.11 1.44 1.95
C ILE A 7 -7.57 0.48 0.89
N GLU A 8 -8.49 -0.15 0.18
CA GLU A 8 -8.22 -1.07 -0.93
C GLU A 8 -8.65 -0.41 -2.23
N ILE A 9 -7.73 -0.36 -3.17
CA ILE A 9 -7.86 0.37 -4.44
C ILE A 9 -7.72 -0.65 -5.56
N SER A 10 -8.70 -0.70 -6.46
CA SER A 10 -8.75 -1.70 -7.54
C SER A 10 -8.18 -1.17 -8.85
N GLU A 11 -8.16 0.15 -8.99
CA GLU A 11 -7.68 0.87 -10.17
C GLU A 11 -6.23 0.48 -10.48
N GLN A 12 -5.96 0.18 -11.75
CA GLN A 12 -4.65 -0.29 -12.21
C GLN A 12 -3.83 0.79 -12.91
N GLU A 13 -4.49 1.82 -13.44
CA GLU A 13 -3.82 3.03 -13.91
C GLU A 13 -3.39 3.85 -12.70
N LEU A 14 -2.08 4.12 -12.59
CA LEU A 14 -1.50 4.64 -11.36
C LEU A 14 -2.05 6.02 -10.96
N ASP A 15 -2.25 6.90 -11.93
CA ASP A 15 -2.76 8.25 -11.67
C ASP A 15 -4.19 8.19 -11.12
N GLU A 16 -5.05 7.38 -11.73
CA GLU A 16 -6.42 7.14 -11.25
C GLU A 16 -6.43 6.53 -9.85
N ALA A 17 -5.59 5.52 -9.62
CA ALA A 17 -5.48 4.83 -8.34
C ALA A 17 -5.01 5.77 -7.21
N LEU A 18 -4.08 6.68 -7.50
CA LEU A 18 -3.64 7.71 -6.56
C LEU A 18 -4.73 8.74 -6.27
N GLU A 19 -5.46 9.18 -7.29
CA GLU A 19 -6.60 10.10 -7.13
C GLU A 19 -7.69 9.50 -6.24
N VAL A 20 -8.06 8.23 -6.46
CA VAL A 20 -9.04 7.52 -5.62
C VAL A 20 -8.54 7.39 -4.18
N CYS A 21 -7.29 6.98 -3.97
CA CYS A 21 -6.68 6.86 -2.65
C CYS A 21 -6.71 8.19 -1.88
N ASP A 22 -6.25 9.28 -2.50
CA ASP A 22 -6.22 10.60 -1.87
C ASP A 22 -7.66 11.14 -1.64
N GLY A 23 -8.61 10.83 -2.54
CA GLY A 23 -10.03 11.15 -2.38
C GLY A 23 -10.66 10.46 -1.16
N ILE A 24 -10.44 9.16 -0.98
CA ILE A 24 -10.93 8.40 0.18
C ILE A 24 -10.32 8.96 1.47
N ALA A 25 -9.01 9.18 1.49
CA ALA A 25 -8.32 9.75 2.66
C ALA A 25 -8.89 11.13 3.05
N ALA A 26 -9.20 11.98 2.06
CA ALA A 26 -9.81 13.28 2.30
C ALA A 26 -11.24 13.19 2.85
N VAL A 27 -12.03 12.20 2.44
CA VAL A 27 -13.37 11.95 3.01
C VAL A 27 -13.26 11.53 4.48
N LEU A 28 -12.34 10.64 4.81
CA LEU A 28 -12.11 10.17 6.19
C LEU A 28 -11.67 11.33 7.10
N ASP A 29 -10.76 12.18 6.61
CA ASP A 29 -10.30 13.34 7.36
C ASP A 29 -11.43 14.34 7.63
N ARG A 30 -12.24 14.68 6.62
CA ARG A 30 -13.42 15.54 6.79
C ARG A 30 -14.46 14.96 7.76
N ALA A 31 -14.54 13.64 7.86
CA ALA A 31 -15.41 12.94 8.80
C ALA A 31 -14.82 12.81 10.22
N GLY A 32 -13.60 13.32 10.47
CA GLY A 32 -12.91 13.20 11.76
C GLY A 32 -12.46 11.78 12.10
N MET A 33 -12.32 10.90 11.09
CA MET A 33 -11.95 9.49 11.27
C MET A 33 -10.43 9.31 11.32
N HIS A 34 -9.81 9.66 12.44
CA HIS A 34 -8.36 9.64 12.63
C HIS A 34 -7.78 8.28 13.06
N ARG A 35 -8.27 7.17 12.48
CA ARG A 35 -7.69 5.84 12.74
C ARG A 35 -6.49 5.60 11.83
N ALA A 36 -5.57 4.73 12.25
CA ALA A 36 -4.44 4.36 11.41
C ALA A 36 -4.93 3.70 10.11
N ILE A 37 -4.35 4.11 8.98
CA ILE A 37 -4.66 3.61 7.64
C ILE A 37 -3.74 2.43 7.29
N LEU A 38 -4.31 1.42 6.67
CA LEU A 38 -3.64 0.34 5.97
C LEU A 38 -3.96 0.50 4.48
N LEU A 39 -2.97 0.92 3.68
CA LEU A 39 -3.12 1.09 2.24
C LEU A 39 -2.76 -0.21 1.52
N HIS A 40 -3.64 -0.66 0.64
CA HIS A 40 -3.52 -1.90 -0.10
C HIS A 40 -3.75 -1.63 -1.59
N GLY A 41 -2.79 -2.07 -2.40
CA GLY A 41 -2.91 -2.15 -3.86
C GLY A 41 -2.76 -3.58 -4.34
N ALA A 42 -3.16 -3.81 -5.58
CA ALA A 42 -3.11 -5.10 -6.27
C ALA A 42 -2.45 -4.95 -7.64
N ASP A 43 -1.76 -6.00 -8.08
CA ASP A 43 -1.03 -6.08 -9.33
C ASP A 43 -0.14 -4.86 -9.60
N ALA A 44 -0.50 -4.00 -10.56
CA ALA A 44 0.30 -2.86 -10.98
C ALA A 44 0.54 -1.84 -9.85
N THR A 45 -0.34 -1.79 -8.86
CA THR A 45 -0.32 -0.77 -7.80
C THR A 45 0.30 -1.23 -6.49
N VAL A 46 0.70 -2.51 -6.35
CA VAL A 46 1.31 -3.04 -5.11
C VAL A 46 2.49 -2.18 -4.66
N TRP A 47 3.51 -2.03 -5.51
CA TRP A 47 4.74 -1.32 -5.12
C TRP A 47 4.59 0.20 -5.07
N PRO A 48 3.86 0.86 -6.00
CA PRO A 48 3.51 2.26 -5.82
C PRO A 48 2.82 2.54 -4.47
N PHE A 49 1.90 1.69 -4.03
CA PHE A 49 1.20 1.90 -2.76
C PHE A 49 1.98 1.50 -1.52
N VAL A 50 2.91 0.55 -1.60
CA VAL A 50 3.89 0.34 -0.53
C VAL A 50 4.73 1.60 -0.31
N LYS A 51 5.20 2.26 -1.39
CA LYS A 51 5.96 3.52 -1.31
C LYS A 51 5.09 4.65 -0.76
N ARG A 52 3.89 4.82 -1.29
CA ARG A 52 2.92 5.83 -0.84
C ARG A 52 2.58 5.69 0.65
N ALA A 53 2.38 4.46 1.12
CA ALA A 53 2.14 4.18 2.52
C ALA A 53 3.32 4.58 3.40
N ALA A 54 4.56 4.28 2.97
CA ALA A 54 5.77 4.69 3.69
C ALA A 54 5.88 6.22 3.79
N GLU A 55 5.68 6.94 2.67
CA GLU A 55 5.69 8.42 2.60
C GLU A 55 4.63 9.07 3.50
N ARG A 56 3.43 8.48 3.56
CA ARG A 56 2.32 8.97 4.38
C ARG A 56 2.37 8.48 5.84
N HIS A 57 3.38 7.71 6.22
CA HIS A 57 3.47 7.02 7.52
C HIS A 57 2.25 6.13 7.84
N TRP A 58 1.67 5.51 6.81
CA TRP A 58 0.59 4.53 6.91
C TRP A 58 1.13 3.10 6.94
N SER A 59 0.28 2.14 7.34
CA SER A 59 0.58 0.71 7.15
C SER A 59 0.40 0.31 5.69
N THR A 60 1.04 -0.79 5.28
CA THR A 60 0.82 -1.42 3.96
C THR A 60 0.52 -2.92 4.09
N ARG A 61 -0.06 -3.50 3.04
CA ARG A 61 -0.29 -4.94 2.88
C ARG A 61 0.44 -5.42 1.61
N VAL A 62 1.13 -6.56 1.71
CA VAL A 62 1.73 -7.27 0.58
C VAL A 62 1.57 -8.79 0.76
N GLY A 63 1.43 -9.50 -0.36
CA GLY A 63 1.36 -10.96 -0.40
C GLY A 63 1.13 -11.47 -1.83
N LEU A 64 1.30 -12.77 -2.05
CA LEU A 64 1.11 -13.43 -3.35
C LEU A 64 -0.33 -13.32 -3.89
N GLU A 65 -1.30 -13.04 -3.01
CA GLU A 65 -2.68 -12.69 -3.37
C GLU A 65 -2.74 -11.32 -4.06
N ASP A 66 -1.94 -10.37 -3.58
CA ASP A 66 -1.97 -8.98 -4.02
C ASP A 66 -1.10 -8.78 -5.27
N GLY A 67 -0.02 -9.55 -5.41
CA GLY A 67 0.86 -9.52 -6.57
C GLY A 67 2.06 -10.44 -6.40
N ARG A 68 2.63 -10.90 -7.52
CA ARG A 68 3.72 -11.89 -7.52
C ARG A 68 5.10 -11.30 -7.84
N GLN A 69 5.15 -10.06 -8.31
CA GLN A 69 6.41 -9.41 -8.72
C GLN A 69 7.03 -8.67 -7.53
N LEU A 70 8.36 -8.66 -7.45
CA LEU A 70 9.18 -7.80 -6.60
C LEU A 70 9.27 -6.38 -7.20
N PRO A 71 9.80 -5.37 -6.46
CA PRO A 71 9.87 -4.00 -6.96
C PRO A 71 10.69 -3.84 -8.26
N ASP A 72 11.56 -4.80 -8.55
CA ASP A 72 12.38 -4.85 -9.76
C ASP A 72 11.71 -5.61 -10.92
N GLY A 73 10.47 -6.07 -10.74
CA GLY A 73 9.70 -6.84 -11.72
C GLY A 73 9.97 -8.35 -11.72
N THR A 74 10.95 -8.84 -10.95
CA THR A 74 11.22 -10.28 -10.87
C THR A 74 10.13 -11.00 -10.07
N THR A 75 9.88 -12.29 -10.32
CA THR A 75 8.88 -13.04 -9.55
C THR A 75 9.40 -13.38 -8.17
N ALA A 76 8.62 -13.06 -7.13
CA ALA A 76 8.96 -13.37 -5.75
C ALA A 76 8.96 -14.89 -5.50
N SER A 77 9.95 -15.36 -4.73
CA SER A 77 10.00 -16.77 -4.27
C SER A 77 8.93 -17.12 -3.24
N GLY A 78 8.23 -16.13 -2.70
CA GLY A 78 7.10 -16.30 -1.78
C GLY A 78 6.82 -15.04 -0.96
N ASN A 79 5.84 -15.12 -0.04
CA ASN A 79 5.44 -14.01 0.82
C ASN A 79 6.59 -13.42 1.66
N ALA A 80 7.57 -14.25 2.07
CA ALA A 80 8.72 -13.77 2.82
C ALA A 80 9.57 -12.76 2.00
N ALA A 81 9.76 -13.02 0.70
CA ALA A 81 10.49 -12.10 -0.18
C ALA A 81 9.73 -10.79 -0.39
N LEU A 82 8.41 -10.85 -0.62
CA LEU A 82 7.54 -9.66 -0.73
C LEU A 82 7.58 -8.81 0.54
N THR A 83 7.44 -9.46 1.71
CA THR A 83 7.47 -8.79 3.02
C THR A 83 8.82 -8.13 3.29
N ALA A 84 9.92 -8.81 2.95
CA ALA A 84 11.26 -8.25 3.11
C ALA A 84 11.48 -7.01 2.23
N ALA A 85 11.03 -7.04 0.98
CA ALA A 85 11.10 -5.91 0.08
C ALA A 85 10.28 -4.71 0.57
N ALA A 86 9.05 -4.94 1.04
CA ALA A 86 8.23 -3.88 1.64
C ALA A 86 8.89 -3.29 2.90
N ALA A 87 9.44 -4.13 3.77
CA ALA A 87 10.16 -3.68 4.97
C ALA A 87 11.41 -2.85 4.63
N ALA A 88 12.12 -3.16 3.53
CA ALA A 88 13.25 -2.38 3.06
C ALA A 88 12.83 -0.96 2.64
N ILE A 89 11.72 -0.83 1.90
CA ILE A 89 11.15 0.48 1.51
C ILE A 89 10.83 1.32 2.75
N PHE A 90 10.17 0.73 3.76
CA PHE A 90 9.83 1.40 5.01
C PHE A 90 11.05 1.80 5.87
N ARG A 91 12.20 1.14 5.68
CA ARG A 91 13.45 1.50 6.37
C ARG A 91 14.20 2.61 5.64
N ALA A 92 14.13 2.65 4.31
CA ALA A 92 14.81 3.66 3.50
C ALA A 92 14.20 5.06 3.63
N GLY A 93 12.90 5.15 3.94
CA GLY A 93 12.21 6.43 4.16
C GLY A 93 12.29 6.98 5.59
N ARG A 94 13.13 6.40 6.47
CA ARG A 94 13.35 6.87 7.84
C ARG A 94 14.60 7.74 7.95
#